data_AF-A0A6G3RDU1-F1
#
_entry.id   AF-A0A6G3RDU1-F1
#
_cell.length_a   1.000
_cell.length_b   1.000
_cell.length_c   1.000
_cell.angle_alpha   90.00
_cell.angle_beta   90.00
_cell.angle_gamma   90.00
#
_symmetry.space_group_name_H-M   'P 1'
#
loop_
_entity.id
_entity.type
_entity.pdbx_description
1 polymer ?
#
loop_
_entity_poly.entity_id
_entity_poly.type
_entity_poly.pdbx_seq_one_letter_code
_entity_poly.pdbx_strand_id
1 'polypeptide(L)' 'MTERSHAARARSAALRAASVCHHVERHEAPEHVVWKAAHAARVSLQALAVLSESAPDPAADSRCARNAAAAA' A
#
# COMPACT_ATOMS: atom_id res chain seq x y z
N MET A 1 2.47 19.21 9.64
CA MET A 1 3.60 18.40 9.12
C MET A 1 3.26 16.92 8.89
N THR A 2 2.06 16.44 9.21
CA THR A 2 1.70 15.01 9.27
C THR A 2 1.25 14.40 7.92
N GLU A 3 0.47 15.12 7.12
CA GLU A 3 -0.03 14.65 5.81
C GLU A 3 1.08 14.18 4.87
N ARG A 4 2.15 14.98 4.74
CA ARG A 4 3.33 14.63 3.94
C ARG A 4 4.01 13.33 4.39
N SER A 5 3.96 13.02 5.70
CA SER A 5 4.49 11.77 6.26
C SER A 5 3.59 10.57 5.96
N HIS A 6 2.26 10.76 5.99
CA HIS A 6 1.29 9.70 5.66
C HIS A 6 1.36 9.33 4.17
N ALA A 7 1.43 10.34 3.28
CA ALA A 7 1.62 10.12 1.85
C ALA A 7 2.95 9.40 1.54
N ALA A 8 4.05 9.80 2.18
CA ALA A 8 5.34 9.12 2.00
C ALA A 8 5.28 7.65 2.46
N ARG A 9 4.62 7.36 3.59
CA ARG A 9 4.43 6.00 4.09
C ARG A 9 3.57 5.15 3.14
N ALA A 10 2.46 5.69 2.65
CA ALA A 10 1.60 4.98 1.69
C ALA A 10 2.33 4.69 0.37
N ARG A 11 3.14 5.64 -0.14
CA ARG A 11 3.98 5.42 -1.33
C ARG A 11 5.03 4.33 -1.10
N SER A 12 5.71 4.37 0.04
CA SER A 12 6.67 3.32 0.40
C SER A 12 6.02 1.93 0.46
N ALA A 13 4.82 1.82 1.04
CA ALA A 13 4.05 0.57 1.05
C ALA A 13 3.70 0.10 -0.38
N ALA A 14 3.21 1.00 -1.23
CA ALA A 14 2.88 0.66 -2.61
C ALA A 14 4.09 0.16 -3.42
N LEU A 15 5.26 0.79 -3.26
CA LEU A 15 6.49 0.35 -3.93
C LEU A 15 6.95 -1.04 -3.44
N ARG A 16 6.85 -1.31 -2.13
CA ARG A 16 7.17 -2.64 -1.59
C ARG A 16 6.19 -3.70 -2.11
N ALA A 17 4.90 -3.41 -2.10
CA ALA A 17 3.89 -4.32 -2.63
C ALA A 17 4.09 -4.61 -4.13
N ALA A 18 4.43 -3.59 -4.93
CA ALA A 18 4.75 -3.76 -6.35
C ALA A 18 6.01 -4.63 -6.56
N SER A 19 7.05 -4.44 -5.74
CA SER A 19 8.26 -5.27 -5.76
C SER A 19 7.95 -6.74 -5.47
N VAL A 20 7.09 -7.00 -4.47
CA VAL A 20 6.65 -8.37 -4.15
C VAL A 20 5.81 -8.96 -5.29
N CYS A 21 4.89 -8.19 -5.88
CA CYS A 21 4.11 -8.62 -7.05
C CYS A 21 5.05 -9.04 -8.20
N HIS A 22 6.00 -8.17 -8.54
CA HIS A 22 6.99 -8.46 -9.59
C HIS A 22 7.85 -9.69 -9.25
N HIS A 23 8.18 -9.92 -7.98
CA HIS A 23 8.87 -11.13 -7.56
C HIS A 23 8.01 -12.38 -7.78
N VAL A 24 6.75 -12.39 -7.32
CA VAL A 24 5.86 -13.57 -7.47
C VAL A 24 5.42 -13.81 -8.91
N GLU A 25 5.49 -12.82 -9.80
CA GLU A 25 5.26 -13.00 -11.23
C GLU A 25 6.45 -13.68 -11.93
N ARG A 26 7.67 -13.43 -11.45
CA ARG A 26 8.91 -14.00 -12.03
C ARG A 26 9.29 -15.36 -11.48
N HIS A 27 8.75 -15.71 -10.32
CA HIS A 27 9.03 -16.94 -9.62
C HIS A 27 7.74 -17.72 -9.41
N GLU A 28 7.78 -19.05 -9.53
CA GLU A 28 6.64 -19.88 -9.13
C GLU A 28 6.42 -19.77 -7.62
N ALA A 29 5.55 -18.85 -7.23
CA ALA A 29 5.14 -18.64 -5.86
C ALA A 29 3.87 -19.44 -5.56
N PRO A 30 3.72 -19.99 -4.35
CA PRO A 30 2.46 -20.60 -3.93
C PRO A 30 1.30 -19.61 -4.04
N GLU A 31 0.11 -20.09 -4.41
CA GLU A 31 -1.08 -19.27 -4.64
C GLU A 31 -1.40 -18.31 -3.47
N HIS A 32 -1.23 -18.76 -2.23
CA HIS A 32 -1.45 -17.93 -1.05
C HIS A 32 -0.48 -16.73 -0.94
N VAL A 33 0.73 -16.85 -1.50
CA VAL A 33 1.70 -15.75 -1.57
C VAL A 33 1.30 -14.77 -2.66
N VAL A 34 0.86 -15.26 -3.82
CA VAL A 34 0.33 -14.45 -4.92
C VAL A 34 -0.87 -13.62 -4.44
N TRP A 35 -1.80 -14.26 -3.72
CA TRP A 35 -2.97 -13.58 -3.17
C TRP A 35 -2.58 -12.49 -2.17
N LYS A 36 -1.63 -12.75 -1.27
CA LYS A 36 -1.13 -11.75 -0.31
C LYS A 36 -0.48 -10.58 -1.02
N ALA A 37 0.33 -10.84 -2.05
CA ALA A 37 0.98 -9.79 -2.84
C ALA A 37 -0.06 -8.90 -3.55
N ALA A 38 -1.04 -9.50 -4.22
CA ALA A 38 -2.12 -8.78 -4.87
C ALA A 38 -2.98 -7.98 -3.87
N HIS A 39 -3.27 -8.55 -2.70
CA HIS A 39 -3.98 -7.87 -1.63
C HIS A 39 -3.22 -6.65 -1.13
N ALA A 40 -1.92 -6.79 -0.86
CA ALA A 40 -1.05 -5.71 -0.42
C ALA A 40 -0.99 -4.57 -1.43
N ALA A 41 -0.88 -4.90 -2.72
CA ALA A 41 -0.89 -3.92 -3.81
C ALA A 41 -2.22 -3.15 -3.85
N ARG A 42 -3.35 -3.86 -3.79
CA ARG A 42 -4.68 -3.24 -3.80
C ARG A 42 -4.90 -2.28 -2.63
N VAL A 43 -4.56 -2.70 -1.40
CA VAL A 43 -4.72 -1.85 -0.20
C VAL A 43 -3.81 -0.62 -0.27
N SER A 44 -2.58 -0.79 -0.77
CA SER A 44 -1.63 0.32 -0.90
C SER A 44 -2.07 1.34 -1.96
N LEU A 45 -2.56 0.88 -3.12
CA LEU A 45 -3.13 1.76 -4.15
C LEU A 45 -4.39 2.48 -3.68
N GLN A 46 -5.27 1.79 -2.95
CA GLN A 46 -6.45 2.42 -2.36
C GLN A 46 -6.07 3.53 -1.36
N ALA A 47 -5.06 3.29 -0.52
CA ALA A 47 -4.56 4.32 0.40
C ALA A 47 -4.01 5.54 -0.35
N LEU A 48 -3.31 5.33 -1.48
CA LEU A 48 -2.82 6.43 -2.31
C LEU A 48 -3.97 7.23 -2.95
N ALA A 49 -4.98 6.56 -3.48
CA ALA A 49 -6.14 7.21 -4.10
C ALA A 49 -6.91 8.09 -3.08
N VAL A 50 -7.16 7.57 -1.88
CA VAL A 50 -7.81 8.32 -0.79
C VAL A 50 -7.00 9.58 -0.44
N LEU A 51 -5.68 9.45 -0.32
CA LEU A 51 -4.77 10.55 -0.01
C LEU A 51 -4.65 11.59 -1.13
N SER A 52 -4.96 11.24 -2.38
CA SER A 52 -4.92 12.17 -3.52
C SER A 52 -6.23 12.90 -3.80
N GLU A 53 -7.37 12.29 -3.45
CA GLU A 53 -8.71 12.79 -3.83
C GLU A 53 -9.43 13.53 -2.69
N SER A 54 -9.06 13.27 -1.43
CA SER A 54 -9.81 13.76 -0.27
C SER A 54 -9.26 15.07 0.27
N ALA A 55 -10.15 15.91 0.82
CA ALA A 55 -9.72 16.95 1.74
C ALA A 55 -8.91 16.30 2.89
N PRO A 56 -7.82 16.90 3.36
CA PRO A 56 -6.96 16.24 4.32
C PRO A 56 -7.70 15.87 5.61
N ASP A 57 -7.77 14.58 5.92
CA ASP A 57 -8.25 14.03 7.19
C ASP A 57 -7.09 13.27 7.85
N PRO A 58 -6.34 13.91 8.77
CA PRO A 58 -5.17 13.31 9.38
C PRO A 58 -5.43 11.94 10.06
N ALA A 59 -6.65 11.73 10.57
CA ALA A 59 -6.99 10.48 11.24
C ALA A 59 -7.27 9.36 10.23
N ALA A 60 -8.02 9.65 9.16
CA ALA A 60 -8.23 8.72 8.06
C ALA A 60 -6.93 8.41 7.31
N ASP A 61 -6.15 9.43 6.98
CA ASP A 61 -4.87 9.34 6.29
C ASP A 61 -3.88 8.46 7.07
N SER A 62 -3.82 8.64 8.39
CA SER A 62 -3.00 7.81 9.28
C SER A 62 -3.45 6.34 9.29
N ARG A 63 -4.76 6.06 9.28
CA ARG A 63 -5.28 4.68 9.19
C ARG A 63 -4.96 4.05 7.84
N CYS A 64 -5.23 4.75 6.74
CA CYS A 64 -4.94 4.28 5.39
C CYS A 64 -3.45 3.98 5.21
N ALA A 65 -2.57 4.90 5.62
CA ALA A 65 -1.12 4.71 5.52
C ALA A 65 -0.61 3.55 6.40
N ARG A 66 -1.20 3.32 7.58
CA ARG A 66 -0.85 2.18 8.44
C ARG A 66 -1.31 0.85 7.87
N ASN A 67 -2.54 0.79 7.37
CA ASN A 67 -3.11 -0.43 6.78
C ASN A 67 -2.32 -0.85 5.52
N ALA A 68 -1.96 0.11 4.67
CA ALA A 68 -1.08 -0.13 3.53
C ALA A 68 0.28 -0.66 3.98
N ALA A 69 0.89 -0.02 4.98
CA ALA A 69 2.21 -0.44 5.47
C ALA A 69 2.22 -1.82 6.14
N ALA A 70 1.12 -2.22 6.79
CA ALA A 70 0.98 -3.53 7.43
C ALA A 70 0.68 -4.65 6.43
N ALA A 71 0.06 -4.33 5.29
CA ALA A 71 -0.24 -5.30 4.24
C ALA A 71 0.98 -5.54 3.32
N ALA A 72 1.78 -4.51 3.05
CA ALA A 72 2.99 -4.55 2.23
C ALA A 72 4.22 -4.99 3.01
#